data_AF-A0A531HLH9-F1
#
_entry.id   AF-A0A531HLH9-F1
#
_cell.length_a   1.000
_cell.length_b   1.000
_cell.length_c   1.000
_cell.angle_alpha   90.00
_cell.angle_beta   90.00
_cell.angle_gamma   90.00
#
_symmetry.space_group_name_H-M   'P 1'
#
loop_
_entity.id
_entity.type
_entity.pdbx_description
1 polymer ?
#
loop_
_entity_poly.entity_id
_entity_poly.type
_entity_poly.pdbx_seq_one_letter_code
_entity_poly.pdbx_strand_id
1 'polypeptide(L)'
;MPLYVRDDDVDALAVELQKLTKARSKTEAVRLALEHEIARHRASVPLRERIAKLQERAAAIGLPNPNFDMKKFTDEMWGDD
;
A
#
# COMPACT_ATOMS: atom_id res chain seq x y z
N MET A 1 29.45 3.00 -8.63
CA MET A 1 29.61 1.87 -9.56
C MET A 1 28.70 2.11 -10.77
N PRO A 2 29.24 2.22 -12.00
CA PRO A 2 28.42 2.33 -13.21
C PRO A 2 27.64 1.03 -13.43
N LEU A 3 26.35 1.14 -13.79
CA LEU A 3 25.55 -0.01 -14.19
C LEU A 3 26.00 -0.44 -15.59
N TYR A 4 26.51 -1.67 -15.70
CA TYR A 4 26.91 -2.24 -16.99
C TYR A 4 25.78 -3.14 -17.50
N VAL A 5 25.06 -2.65 -18.50
CA VAL A 5 24.00 -3.39 -19.18
C VAL A 5 24.57 -3.85 -20.52
N ARG A 6 24.56 -5.16 -20.77
CA ARG A 6 25.07 -5.74 -22.02
C ARG A 6 24.03 -5.79 -23.14
N ASP A 7 22.78 -5.59 -22.76
CA ASP A 7 21.62 -5.65 -23.64
C ASP A 7 21.20 -4.22 -23.97
N ASP A 8 21.18 -3.90 -25.27
CA ASP A 8 20.89 -2.56 -25.76
C ASP A 8 19.44 -2.13 -25.46
N ASP A 9 18.50 -3.06 -25.44
CA ASP A 9 17.09 -2.78 -25.13
C ASP A 9 16.93 -2.41 -23.64
N VAL A 10 17.67 -3.09 -22.76
CA VAL A 10 17.66 -2.79 -21.32
C VAL A 10 18.37 -1.46 -21.01
N ASP A 11 19.42 -1.10 -21.76
CA ASP A 11 20.06 0.22 -21.59
C ASP A 11 19.13 1.34 -22.07
N ALA A 12 18.41 1.14 -23.18
CA ALA A 12 17.40 2.08 -23.66
C ALA A 12 16.29 2.30 -22.60
N LEU A 13 15.78 1.23 -21.98
CA LEU A 13 14.81 1.31 -20.89
C LEU A 13 15.36 2.07 -19.67
N ALA A 14 16.63 1.84 -19.30
CA ALA A 14 17.26 2.55 -18.20
C ALA A 14 17.42 4.05 -18.48
N VAL A 15 17.73 4.42 -19.73
CA VAL A 15 17.82 5.81 -20.18
C VAL A 15 16.43 6.48 -20.21
N GLU A 16 15.41 5.79 -20.70
CA GLU A 16 14.03 6.27 -20.68
C GLU A 16 13.56 6.50 -19.24
N LEU A 17 13.76 5.51 -18.36
CA LEU A 17 13.43 5.61 -16.96
C LEU A 17 14.15 6.78 -16.28
N GLN A 18 15.43 7.01 -16.60
CA GLN A 18 16.18 8.16 -16.10
C GLN A 18 15.53 9.48 -16.53
N LYS A 19 15.10 9.61 -17.79
CA LYS A 19 14.41 10.81 -18.29
C LYS A 19 13.08 11.04 -17.59
N LEU A 20 12.29 9.98 -17.39
CA LEU A 20 10.99 10.04 -16.74
C LEU A 20 11.10 10.41 -15.25
N THR A 21 12.06 9.80 -14.55
CA THR A 21 12.28 10.03 -13.11
C THR A 21 13.17 11.25 -12.82
N LYS A 22 13.76 11.86 -13.86
CA LYS A 22 14.76 12.94 -13.77
C LYS A 22 15.93 12.61 -12.84
N ALA A 23 16.27 11.33 -12.72
CA ALA A 23 17.37 10.88 -11.89
C ALA A 23 18.72 11.37 -12.44
N ARG A 24 19.70 11.58 -11.55
CA ARG A 24 21.00 12.14 -11.92
C ARG A 24 21.84 11.15 -12.71
N SER A 25 21.53 9.85 -12.60
CA SER A 25 22.21 8.79 -13.35
C SER A 25 21.26 7.63 -13.67
N LYS A 26 21.55 6.88 -14.74
CA LYS A 26 20.84 5.63 -15.07
C LYS A 26 20.88 4.60 -13.95
N THR A 27 22.00 4.52 -13.23
CA THR A 27 22.14 3.63 -12.06
C THR A 27 21.18 4.01 -10.93
N GLU A 28 21.01 5.31 -10.67
CA GLU A 28 20.08 5.80 -9.65
C GLU A 28 18.62 5.54 -10.05
N ALA A 29 18.27 5.79 -11.32
CA ALA A 29 16.95 5.50 -11.85
C ALA A 29 16.58 4.02 -11.69
N VAL A 30 17.50 3.13 -12.10
CA VAL A 30 17.30 1.67 -12.02
C VAL A 30 17.25 1.20 -10.57
N ARG A 31 18.12 1.71 -9.69
CA ARG A 31 18.06 1.38 -8.26
C ARG A 31 16.69 1.72 -7.67
N LEU A 32 16.19 2.92 -7.92
CA LEU A 32 14.90 3.37 -7.40
C LEU A 32 13.75 2.50 -7.95
N ALA A 33 13.77 2.15 -9.24
CA ALA A 33 12.77 1.26 -9.81
C ALA A 33 12.78 -0.13 -9.17
N LEU A 34 13.96 -0.70 -8.92
CA LEU A 34 14.09 -1.99 -8.24
C LEU A 34 13.60 -1.92 -6.78
N GLU A 35 13.94 -0.85 -6.06
CA GLU A 35 13.45 -0.62 -4.70
C GLU A 35 11.93 -0.52 -4.66
N HIS A 36 11.32 0.21 -5.59
CA HIS A 36 9.87 0.31 -5.71
C HIS A 36 9.23 -1.04 -6.05
N GLU A 37 9.83 -1.82 -6.94
CA GLU A 37 9.28 -3.13 -7.32
C GLU A 37 9.37 -4.14 -6.17
N ILE A 38 10.51 -4.18 -5.48
CA ILE A 38 10.66 -4.97 -4.26
C ILE A 38 9.66 -4.52 -3.20
N ALA A 39 9.48 -3.22 -3.02
CA ALA A 39 8.49 -2.69 -2.09
C ALA A 39 7.06 -3.09 -2.49
N ARG A 40 6.70 -3.03 -3.78
CA ARG A 40 5.39 -3.49 -4.29
C ARG A 40 5.16 -4.97 -4.02
N HIS A 41 6.15 -5.82 -4.27
CA HIS A 41 6.05 -7.25 -3.99
C HIS A 41 5.98 -7.55 -2.49
N ARG A 42 6.77 -6.86 -1.66
CA ARG A 42 6.70 -6.99 -0.19
C ARG A 42 5.38 -6.45 0.37
N ALA A 43 4.87 -5.36 -0.19
CA ALA A 43 3.60 -4.75 0.19
C ALA A 43 2.39 -5.51 -0.37
N SER A 44 2.59 -6.40 -1.34
CA SER A 44 1.60 -7.41 -1.74
C SER A 44 1.48 -8.47 -0.64
N VAL A 45 1.12 -8.01 0.56
CA VAL A 45 0.65 -8.88 1.63
C VAL A 45 -0.47 -9.72 1.02
N PRO A 46 -0.36 -11.05 1.04
CA PRO A 46 -1.39 -11.93 0.49
C PRO A 46 -2.75 -11.50 1.02
N LEU A 47 -3.77 -11.49 0.16
CA LEU A 47 -5.12 -11.02 0.53
C LEU A 47 -5.61 -11.67 1.83
N ARG A 48 -5.25 -12.94 2.04
CA ARG A 48 -5.50 -13.70 3.27
C ARG A 48 -4.97 -13.02 4.53
N GLU A 49 -3.72 -12.56 4.53
CA GLU A 49 -3.11 -11.89 5.69
C GLU A 49 -3.71 -10.49 5.93
N ARG A 50 -4.08 -9.77 4.86
CA ARG A 50 -4.81 -8.50 4.96
C ARG A 50 -6.19 -8.70 5.59
N ILE A 51 -6.93 -9.73 5.15
CA ILE A 51 -8.24 -10.08 5.70
C ILE A 51 -8.11 -10.54 7.15
N ALA A 52 -7.12 -11.37 7.48
CA ALA A 52 -6.89 -11.86 8.84
C ALA A 52 -6.72 -10.69 9.84
N LYS A 53 -5.93 -9.67 9.48
CA LYS A 53 -5.76 -8.47 10.31
C LYS A 53 -7.05 -7.67 10.49
N LEU A 54 -7.91 -7.61 9.46
CA LEU A 54 -9.22 -6.96 9.56
C LEU A 54 -10.19 -7.76 10.42
N GLN A 55 -10.18 -9.09 10.30
CA GLN A 55 -10.98 -9.99 11.12
C GLN A 55 -10.56 -9.91 12.59
N GLU A 56 -9.27 -9.85 12.88
CA GLU A 56 -8.76 -9.68 14.25
C GLU A 56 -9.23 -8.35 14.86
N ARG A 57 -9.18 -7.25 14.08
CA ARG A 57 -9.71 -5.94 14.51
C ARG A 57 -11.22 -5.98 14.74
N ALA A 58 -11.98 -6.62 13.84
CA ALA A 58 -13.42 -6.77 14.00
C ALA A 58 -13.77 -7.64 15.23
N ALA A 59 -13.01 -8.71 15.47
CA ALA A 59 -13.16 -9.55 16.65
C ALA A 59 -12.86 -8.76 17.95
N ALA A 60 -11.86 -7.88 17.94
CA ALA A 60 -11.53 -7.02 19.07
C ALA A 60 -12.61 -5.96 19.38
N ILE A 61 -13.34 -5.48 18.37
CA ILE A 61 -14.51 -4.59 18.55
C ILE A 61 -15.66 -5.35 19.22
N GLY A 62 -15.76 -6.66 19.01
CA GLY A 62 -16.79 -7.52 19.56
C GLY A 62 -18.04 -7.61 18.69
N LEU A 63 -18.97 -8.47 19.09
CA LEU A 63 -20.24 -8.64 18.39
C LEU A 63 -21.12 -7.40 18.59
N PRO A 64 -21.94 -7.02 17.58
CA PRO A 64 -22.95 -5.99 17.76
C PRO A 64 -23.84 -6.36 18.95
N ASN A 65 -24.04 -5.42 19.89
CA ASN A 65 -24.95 -5.63 21.01
C ASN A 65 -26.38 -5.77 20.47
N PRO A 66 -27.01 -6.96 20.59
CA PRO A 66 -28.34 -7.21 20.01
C PRO A 66 -29.44 -6.33 20.64
N ASN A 67 -29.20 -5.83 21.84
CA ASN A 67 -30.13 -4.99 22.59
C ASN A 67 -29.82 -3.50 22.44
N PHE A 68 -28.94 -3.11 21.51
CA PHE A 68 -28.63 -1.71 21.28
C PHE A 68 -29.76 -1.01 20.55
N ASP A 69 -30.48 -0.13 21.25
CA ASP A 69 -31.52 0.71 20.68
C ASP A 69 -30.90 1.96 20.05
N MET A 70 -30.72 1.89 18.73
CA MET A 70 -30.20 2.99 17.92
C MET A 70 -31.04 4.26 18.02
N LYS A 71 -32.37 4.15 18.16
CA LYS A 71 -33.25 5.30 18.23
C LYS A 71 -33.02 6.04 19.54
N LYS A 72 -33.09 5.32 20.66
CA LYS A 72 -32.86 5.90 21.99
C LYS A 72 -31.48 6.56 22.11
N PHE A 73 -30.43 5.90 21.59
CA PHE A 73 -29.08 6.47 21.56
C PHE A 73 -28.99 7.78 20.74
N THR A 74 -29.73 7.84 19.63
CA THR A 74 -29.76 9.02 18.78
C THR A 74 -30.54 10.15 19.45
N ASP A 75 -31.73 9.86 19.98
CA ASP A 75 -32.58 10.85 20.67
C ASP A 75 -31.82 11.51 21.86
N GLU A 76 -31.06 10.73 22.63
CA GLU A 76 -30.20 11.21 23.74
C GLU A 76 -29.03 12.09 23.27
N MET A 77 -28.48 11.84 22.07
CA MET A 77 -27.42 12.66 21.46
C MET A 77 -27.93 14.00 20.92
N TRP A 78 -29.20 14.06 20.53
CA TRP A 78 -29.82 15.27 19.97
C TRP A 78 -30.63 16.08 21.00
N GLY A 79 -30.76 15.57 22.23
CA GLY A 79 -31.29 16.31 23.38
C GLY A 79 -32.81 16.45 23.42
N ASP A 80 -33.53 15.62 22.67
CA ASP A 80 -35.00 15.58 22.73
C ASP A 80 -35.42 14.51 23.77
N ASP A 81 -35.72 14.96 24.99
CA ASP A 81 -36.62 14.28 25.93
C ASP A 81 -38.08 14.64 25.61
#